data_AF-R7W393-F1
#
_entry.id   AF-R7W393-F1
#
_cell.length_a   1.000
_cell.length_b   1.000
_cell.length_c   1.000
_cell.angle_alpha   90.00
_cell.angle_beta   90.00
_cell.angle_gamma   90.00
#
_symmetry.space_group_name_H-M   'P 1'
#
loop_
_entity.id
_entity.type
_entity.pdbx_description
1 polymer ?
#
loop_
_entity_poly.entity_id
_entity_poly.type
_entity_poly.pdbx_seq_one_letter_code
_entity_poly.pdbx_strand_id
1 'polypeptide(L)'
;MPSIFTTAVLARSGATAAKGPTDVLVHDFNFEVEQVLSKEFLCDENRVAGSGTPSLAHYVIRPGGPADAFCAAGQDSRATSEEKTRRK
;
A
#
# COMPACT_ATOMS: atom_id res chain seq x y z
N MET A 1 3.55 16.84 -27.64
CA MET A 1 2.36 16.03 -27.34
C MET A 1 2.38 15.66 -25.87
N PRO A 2 1.30 15.87 -25.09
CA PRO A 2 1.15 15.20 -23.80
C PRO A 2 0.83 13.72 -24.04
N SER A 3 1.53 12.82 -23.37
CA SER A 3 1.21 11.39 -23.34
C SER A 3 0.17 11.13 -22.25
N ILE A 4 -0.82 10.30 -22.56
CA ILE A 4 -1.76 9.78 -21.57
C ILE A 4 -1.16 8.49 -21.04
N PHE A 5 -0.94 8.43 -19.73
CA PHE A 5 -0.54 7.21 -19.03
C PHE A 5 -1.75 6.66 -18.30
N THR A 6 -2.04 5.38 -18.51
CA THR A 6 -3.14 4.67 -17.84
C THR A 6 -2.53 3.51 -17.11
N THR A 7 -2.87 3.36 -15.84
CA THR A 7 -2.42 2.26 -14.99
C THR A 7 -3.62 1.45 -14.54
N ALA A 8 -3.40 0.18 -14.20
CA ALA A 8 -4.48 -0.73 -13.82
C ALA A 8 -4.16 -1.36 -12.47
N VAL A 9 -5.16 -1.43 -11.60
CA VAL A 9 -5.08 -2.09 -10.30
C VAL A 9 -6.11 -3.21 -10.26
N LEU A 10 -5.66 -4.43 -9.96
CA LEU A 10 -6.51 -5.59 -9.76
C LEU A 10 -6.43 -6.05 -8.31
N ALA A 11 -7.57 -6.18 -7.65
CA ALA A 11 -7.66 -6.68 -6.29
C ALA A 11 -8.46 -7.98 -6.25
N ARG A 12 -7.91 -9.00 -5.60
CA ARG A 12 -8.59 -10.27 -5.35
C ARG A 12 -8.58 -10.56 -3.86
N SER A 13 -9.76 -10.55 -3.25
CA SER A 13 -9.92 -10.97 -1.86
C SER A 13 -9.93 -12.50 -1.76
N GLY A 14 -9.22 -13.05 -0.77
CA GLY A 14 -9.25 -14.48 -0.46
C GLY A 14 -10.63 -14.95 0.03
N ALA A 15 -11.15 -16.02 -0.57
CA ALA A 15 -12.52 -16.52 -0.37
C ALA A 15 -12.76 -17.32 0.93
N THR A 16 -11.93 -17.14 1.98
CA THR A 16 -12.07 -17.90 3.23
C THR A 16 -13.12 -17.31 4.18
N ALA A 17 -13.78 -18.18 4.97
CA ALA A 17 -14.83 -17.81 5.92
C ALA A 17 -14.36 -16.82 7.01
N ALA A 18 -13.07 -16.83 7.34
CA ALA A 18 -12.38 -15.70 7.96
C ALA A 18 -11.81 -14.86 6.83
N LYS A 19 -12.17 -13.57 6.73
CA LYS A 19 -11.67 -12.61 5.73
C LYS A 19 -10.20 -12.94 5.41
N GLY A 20 -9.93 -13.46 4.22
CA GLY A 20 -8.58 -13.82 3.81
C GLY A 20 -7.75 -12.58 3.47
N PRO A 21 -6.44 -12.73 3.25
CA PRO A 21 -5.63 -11.65 2.69
C PRO A 21 -6.19 -11.24 1.31
N THR A 22 -6.00 -9.96 0.97
CA THR A 22 -6.33 -9.42 -0.36
C THR A 22 -5.04 -9.26 -1.15
N ASP A 23 -4.95 -9.94 -2.28
CA ASP A 23 -3.88 -9.74 -3.26
C ASP A 23 -4.22 -8.50 -4.09
N VAL A 24 -3.30 -7.53 -4.16
CA VAL A 24 -3.41 -6.34 -5.00
C VAL A 24 -2.26 -6.31 -5.98
N LEU A 25 -2.57 -6.22 -7.27
CA LEU A 25 -1.62 -6.17 -8.37
C LEU A 25 -1.71 -4.80 -9.04
N VAL A 26 -0.59 -4.09 -9.14
CA VAL A 26 -0.49 -2.77 -9.77
C VAL A 26 0.35 -2.88 -11.04
N HIS A 27 -0.27 -2.60 -12.19
CA HIS A 27 0.38 -2.56 -13.50
C HIS A 27 1.09 -1.23 -13.73
N ASP A 28 2.14 -1.22 -14.56
CA ASP A 28 3.00 -0.06 -14.86
C ASP A 28 3.71 0.55 -13.64
N PHE A 29 4.08 -0.30 -12.68
CA PHE A 29 4.80 0.09 -11.46
C PHE A 29 6.23 0.60 -11.71
N ASN A 30 6.73 0.52 -12.94
CA ASN A 30 8.01 1.12 -13.32
C ASN A 30 7.94 2.65 -13.37
N PHE A 31 6.76 3.26 -13.39
CA PHE A 31 6.62 4.71 -13.27
C PHE A 31 6.72 5.18 -11.83
N GLU A 32 7.51 6.24 -11.62
CA GLU A 32 7.72 6.84 -10.29
C GLU A 32 6.39 7.25 -9.63
N VAL A 33 5.45 7.80 -10.40
CA VAL A 33 4.13 8.21 -9.89
C VAL A 33 3.37 7.03 -9.28
N GLU A 34 3.34 5.89 -9.97
CA GLU A 34 2.71 4.68 -9.45
C GLU A 34 3.43 4.12 -8.24
N GLN A 35 4.77 4.20 -8.21
CA GLN A 35 5.55 3.79 -7.05
C GLN A 35 5.21 4.63 -5.82
N VAL A 36 5.14 5.95 -5.98
CA VAL A 36 4.80 6.88 -4.87
C VAL A 36 3.38 6.65 -4.40
N LEU A 37 2.39 6.59 -5.31
CA LEU A 37 0.99 6.37 -4.93
C LEU A 37 0.79 5.02 -4.25
N SER A 38 1.39 3.95 -4.79
CA SER A 38 1.29 2.62 -4.19
C SER A 38 1.92 2.57 -2.80
N LYS A 39 3.03 3.29 -2.57
CA LYS A 39 3.65 3.39 -1.24
C LYS A 39 2.75 4.07 -0.22
N GLU A 40 2.09 5.14 -0.61
CA GLU A 40 1.19 5.90 0.27
C GLU A 40 -0.07 5.11 0.65
N PHE A 41 -0.65 4.35 -0.28
CA PHE A 41 -1.94 3.69 -0.08
C PHE A 41 -1.87 2.20 0.24
N LEU A 42 -0.85 1.49 -0.27
CA LEU A 42 -0.69 0.04 -0.08
C LEU A 42 0.44 -0.28 0.89
N CYS A 43 1.30 0.69 1.20
CA CYS A 43 2.43 0.58 2.13
C CYS A 43 3.53 -0.35 1.62
N ASP A 44 4.78 0.08 1.76
CA ASP A 44 5.92 -0.72 1.30
C ASP A 44 6.04 -2.05 2.08
N GLU A 45 5.58 -2.10 3.32
CA GLU A 45 5.63 -3.30 4.17
C GLU A 45 4.72 -4.44 3.65
N ASN A 46 3.67 -4.10 2.92
CA ASN A 46 2.76 -5.09 2.33
C ASN A 46 3.24 -5.59 0.96
N ARG A 47 4.32 -5.01 0.41
CA ARG A 47 4.84 -5.38 -0.90
C ARG A 47 5.60 -6.70 -0.83
N VAL A 48 5.28 -7.62 -1.74
CA VAL A 48 5.97 -8.91 -1.83
C VAL A 48 7.26 -8.75 -2.63
N ALA A 49 8.41 -8.85 -1.95
CA ALA A 49 9.71 -8.80 -2.60
C ALA A 49 9.91 -9.99 -3.56
N GLY A 50 10.41 -9.72 -4.77
CA GLY A 50 10.69 -10.75 -5.77
C GLY A 50 9.45 -11.38 -6.43
N SER A 51 8.25 -10.86 -6.15
CA SER A 51 7.01 -11.27 -6.80
C SER A 51 6.63 -10.27 -7.88
N GLY A 52 6.54 -10.73 -9.13
CA GLY A 52 6.12 -9.91 -10.27
C GLY A 52 7.22 -9.67 -11.32
N THR A 53 6.85 -8.94 -12.37
CA THR A 53 7.77 -8.39 -13.37
C THR A 53 8.17 -6.97 -12.97
N PRO A 54 9.18 -6.33 -13.61
CA PRO A 54 9.58 -4.96 -13.27
C PRO A 54 8.44 -3.92 -13.40
N SER A 55 7.41 -4.22 -14.19
CA SER A 55 6.24 -3.36 -14.42
C SER A 55 5.03 -3.77 -13.55
N LEU A 56 5.08 -4.90 -12.83
CA LEU A 56 3.97 -5.38 -12.02
C LEU A 56 4.37 -5.50 -10.55
N ALA A 57 3.79 -4.66 -9.69
CA ALA A 57 3.93 -4.81 -8.25
C ALA A 57 2.83 -5.69 -7.66
N HIS A 58 3.20 -6.46 -6.63
CA HIS A 58 2.30 -7.32 -5.89
C HIS A 58 2.31 -6.94 -4.40
N TYR A 59 1.13 -6.73 -3.85
CA TYR A 59 0.88 -6.40 -2.45
C TYR A 59 -0.09 -7.40 -1.84
N VAL A 60 0.16 -7.75 -0.57
CA VAL A 60 -0.71 -8.66 0.20
C VAL A 60 -1.22 -7.92 1.42
N ILE A 61 -2.49 -7.54 1.39
CA ILE A 61 -3.13 -6.77 2.46
C ILE A 61 -3.82 -7.74 3.42
N ARG A 62 -3.38 -7.78 4.67
CA ARG A 62 -4.00 -8.60 5.71
C ARG A 62 -5.20 -7.88 6.35
N PRO A 63 -6.30 -8.57 6.62
CA PRO A 63 -7.42 -7.99 7.34
C PRO A 63 -7.11 -7.80 8.83
N GLY A 64 -7.81 -6.87 9.46
CA GLY A 64 -7.72 -6.64 10.92
C GLY A 64 -7.08 -5.32 11.34
N GLY A 65 -6.72 -4.45 10.39
CA GLY A 65 -6.31 -3.07 10.67
C GLY A 65 -7.50 -2.11 10.88
N PRO A 66 -7.25 -0.92 11.48
CA PRO A 66 -8.23 0.18 11.50
C PRO A 66 -8.68 0.53 10.08
N ALA A 67 -9.97 0.79 9.88
CA ALA A 67 -10.53 1.07 8.55
C ALA A 67 -9.97 2.35 7.90
N ASP A 68 -9.41 3.24 8.70
CA ASP A 68 -8.79 4.51 8.33
C ASP A 68 -7.26 4.48 8.32
N ALA A 69 -6.65 3.38 8.79
CA ALA A 69 -5.20 3.23 8.83
C ALA A 69 -4.74 2.24 7.77
N PHE A 70 -4.17 2.77 6.69
CA PHE A 70 -3.63 1.97 5.60
C PHE A 70 -2.27 1.36 5.97
N CYS A 71 -1.39 2.13 6.63
CA CYS A 71 -0.03 1.71 6.98
C CYS A 71 0.20 1.63 8.49
N ALA A 72 0.76 0.51 8.96
CA ALA A 72 1.06 0.28 10.37
C ALA A 72 2.09 1.27 10.94
N ALA A 73 3.08 1.67 10.12
CA ALA A 73 4.16 2.58 10.53
C ALA A 73 3.71 4.06 10.74
N GLY A 74 2.54 4.44 10.24
CA GLY A 74 1.97 5.78 10.47
C GLY A 74 1.52 6.04 11.91
N GLN A 75 1.47 5.00 12.75
CA GLN A 75 1.11 5.11 14.17
C GLN A 75 2.31 5.46 15.06
N ASP A 76 3.54 5.06 14.71
CA ASP A 76 4.74 5.33 15.50
C ASP A 76 5.20 6.80 15.42
N SER A 77 4.98 7.45 14.28
CA SER A 77 5.37 8.85 14.06
C SER A 77 4.35 9.86 14.61
N ARG A 78 3.10 9.44 14.86
CA ARG A 78 2.09 10.28 15.52
C ARG A 78 2.28 10.29 17.04
N ALA A 79 2.69 9.16 17.64
CA ALA A 79 2.98 9.05 19.06
C ALA A 79 4.18 9.92 19.50
N THR A 80 5.16 10.16 18.61
CA THR A 80 6.32 11.02 18.92
C THR A 80 6.08 12.51 18.69
N SER A 81 5.07 12.88 17.90
CA SER A 81 4.72 14.28 17.63
C SER A 81 3.82 14.89 18.72
N GLU A 82 2.92 14.10 19.32
CA GLU A 82 2.02 14.58 20.38
C GLU A 82 2.74 14.82 21.73
N GLU A 83 3.79 14.07 22.04
CA GLU A 83 4.61 14.26 23.26
C GLU A 83 5.34 15.62 23.28
N LYS A 84 5.78 16.11 22.11
CA LYS A 84 6.59 17.35 22.01
C LYS A 84 5.76 18.63 22.06
N THR A 85 4.45 18.53 21.90
CA THR A 85 3.51 19.67 21.91
C THR A 85 2.88 19.91 23.30
N ARG A 86 3.13 19.03 24.28
CA ARG A 86 2.61 19.16 25.66
C ARG A 86 3.64 19.69 26.67
N ARG A 87 4.88 19.97 26.26
CA ARG A 87 5.97 20.51 27.11
C ARG A 87 6.47 21.89 26.68
N LYS A 88 5.59 22.76 26.19
CA LYS A 88 5.92 24.18 26.00
C LYS A 88 4.81 25.08 26.50
#